data_AF-A0A7V4Q5P2-F1
#
_entry.id   AF-A0A7V4Q5P2-F1
#
_cell.length_a   1.000
_cell.length_b   1.000
_cell.length_c   1.000
_cell.angle_alpha   90.00
_cell.angle_beta   90.00
_cell.angle_gamma   90.00
#
_symmetry.space_group_name_H-M   'P 1'
#
loop_
_entity.id
_entity.type
_entity.pdbx_description
1 polymer ?
#
loop_
_entity_poly.entity_id
_entity_poly.type
_entity_poly.pdbx_seq_one_letter_code
_entity_poly.pdbx_strand_id
1 'polypeptide(L)'
;MLWSLSRRARKHGALLDHPVDDDRRCRDCDGACCRSFPTVALTWAEYEQLRALGATRLHLSLTGQHRLIIENGCEFLQAGHCTIYQYRPDVCRRFFCRD
;
A
#
# COMPACT_ATOMS: atom_id res chain seq x y z
N MET A 1 32.80 3.97 25.40
CA MET A 1 32.18 4.70 24.28
C MET A 1 30.76 4.17 24.12
N LEU A 2 29.77 5.03 24.34
CA LEU A 2 28.37 4.68 24.51
C LEU A 2 27.75 4.15 23.21
N TRP A 3 27.14 2.98 23.30
CA TRP A 3 26.25 2.42 22.28
C TRP A 3 25.11 3.41 21.98
N SER A 4 25.10 3.94 20.76
CA SER A 4 23.89 4.47 20.13
C SER A 4 23.60 3.62 18.92
N LEU A 5 23.20 2.37 19.17
CA LEU A 5 22.42 1.61 18.20
C LEU A 5 21.07 2.31 18.11
N SER A 6 20.97 3.29 17.22
CA SER A 6 19.69 3.84 16.79
C SER A 6 18.81 2.67 16.43
N ARG A 7 17.86 2.32 17.31
CA ARG A 7 16.81 1.36 17.01
C ARG A 7 16.12 1.92 15.79
N ARG A 8 16.44 1.43 14.60
CA ARG A 8 15.57 1.56 13.44
C ARG A 8 14.26 0.93 13.91
N ALA A 9 13.31 1.76 14.34
CA ALA A 9 11.94 1.34 14.54
C ALA A 9 11.57 0.60 13.27
N ARG A 10 11.32 -0.70 13.38
CA ARG A 10 11.02 -1.52 12.21
C ARG A 10 9.62 -1.09 11.80
N LYS A 11 9.55 -0.08 10.93
CA LYS A 11 8.29 0.36 10.35
C LYS A 11 7.70 -0.82 9.60
N HIS A 12 6.57 -1.33 10.09
CA HIS A 12 5.91 -2.50 9.53
C HIS A 12 4.60 -2.06 8.87
N GLY A 13 4.36 -2.58 7.66
CA GLY A 13 3.05 -2.48 7.04
C GLY A 13 2.03 -3.33 7.79
N ALA A 14 0.89 -2.72 8.11
CA ALA A 14 -0.31 -3.40 8.56
C ALA A 14 -1.40 -3.18 7.50
N LEU A 15 -2.21 -4.21 7.23
CA LEU A 15 -3.39 -4.11 6.39
C LEU A 15 -4.60 -4.09 7.32
N LEU A 16 -5.36 -3.00 7.28
CA LEU A 16 -6.57 -2.84 8.05
C LEU A 16 -7.78 -3.39 7.29
N ASP A 17 -8.82 -3.78 8.03
CA ASP A 17 -10.08 -4.23 7.45
C ASP A 17 -10.91 -3.06 6.90
N HIS A 18 -10.63 -1.83 7.34
CA HIS A 18 -11.29 -0.60 6.91
C HIS A 18 -10.28 0.44 6.43
N PRO A 19 -10.66 1.32 5.48
CA PRO A 19 -9.80 2.41 5.03
C PRO A 19 -9.62 3.44 6.14
N VAL A 20 -8.39 3.92 6.32
CA VAL A 20 -8.08 5.01 7.24
C VAL A 20 -7.34 6.10 6.47
N ASP A 21 -7.89 7.32 6.46
CA ASP A 21 -7.17 8.50 5.98
C ASP A 21 -6.18 8.94 7.06
N ASP A 22 -5.03 8.25 7.12
CA ASP A 22 -3.86 8.75 7.81
C ASP A 22 -2.96 9.48 6.79
N ASP A 23 -2.98 10.82 6.89
CA ASP A 23 -2.32 11.75 5.98
C ASP A 23 -0.78 11.79 6.13
N ARG A 24 -0.23 11.18 7.18
CA ARG A 24 1.21 11.31 7.48
C ARG A 24 1.95 9.99 7.34
N ARG A 25 1.39 8.91 7.88
CA ARG A 25 2.14 7.66 8.01
C ARG A 25 2.52 7.02 6.69
N CYS A 26 1.65 7.05 5.69
CA CYS A 26 2.00 6.50 4.37
C CYS A 26 3.06 7.36 3.64
N ARG A 27 3.08 8.68 3.89
CA ARG A 27 4.12 9.59 3.35
C ARG A 27 5.47 9.38 4.03
N ASP A 28 5.46 9.06 5.32
CA ASP A 28 6.65 8.93 6.16
C ASP A 28 7.15 7.48 6.30
N CYS A 29 6.48 6.50 5.68
CA CYS A 29 6.84 5.08 5.78
C CYS A 29 7.84 4.60 4.71
N ASP A 30 8.32 5.47 3.83
CA ASP A 30 9.21 5.09 2.70
C ASP A 30 8.63 3.95 1.83
N GLY A 31 7.28 3.88 1.77
CA GLY A 31 6.55 2.82 1.09
C GLY A 31 6.61 1.44 1.75
N ALA A 32 7.06 1.33 3.01
CA ALA A 32 7.11 0.07 3.74
C ALA A 32 5.74 -0.62 3.79
N CYS A 33 4.64 0.13 4.00
CA CYS A 33 3.29 -0.43 4.01
C CYS A 33 2.89 -1.03 2.65
N CYS A 34 3.22 -0.35 1.55
CA CYS A 34 2.91 -0.80 0.20
C CYS A 34 3.79 -1.97 -0.26
N ARG A 35 4.97 -2.18 0.32
CA ARG A 35 5.86 -3.32 0.00
C ARG A 35 5.59 -4.55 0.88
N SER A 36 4.85 -4.40 1.97
CA SER A 36 4.66 -5.45 2.98
C SER A 36 3.66 -6.54 2.58
N PHE A 37 2.77 -6.28 1.62
CA PHE A 37 1.74 -7.23 1.21
C PHE A 37 1.89 -7.57 -0.27
N PRO A 38 2.11 -8.85 -0.63
CA PRO A 38 2.34 -9.25 -2.01
C PRO A 38 1.05 -9.26 -2.85
N THR A 39 -0.09 -9.51 -2.23
CA THR A 39 -1.41 -9.50 -2.88
C THR A 39 -2.48 -9.00 -1.92
N VAL A 40 -3.44 -8.24 -2.43
CA VAL A 40 -4.60 -7.76 -1.65
C VAL A 40 -5.88 -7.97 -2.44
N ALA A 41 -6.93 -8.46 -1.77
CA ALA A 41 -8.24 -8.58 -2.34
C ALA A 41 -8.88 -7.19 -2.57
N LEU A 42 -9.43 -7.02 -3.75
CA LEU A 42 -10.11 -5.82 -4.23
C LEU A 42 -11.58 -6.11 -4.44
N THR A 43 -12.40 -5.12 -4.12
CA THR A 43 -13.76 -4.98 -4.64
C THR A 43 -13.72 -4.53 -6.10
N TRP A 44 -14.83 -4.68 -6.82
CA TRP A 44 -14.95 -4.19 -8.19
C TRP A 44 -14.68 -2.68 -8.31
N ALA A 45 -15.21 -1.88 -7.38
CA ALA A 45 -15.00 -0.43 -7.37
C ALA A 45 -13.52 -0.06 -7.22
N GLU A 46 -12.79 -0.72 -6.32
CA GLU A 46 -11.35 -0.49 -6.14
C GLU A 46 -10.54 -0.96 -7.36
N TYR A 47 -10.94 -2.07 -8.00
CA TYR A 47 -10.33 -2.53 -9.23
C TYR A 47 -10.47 -1.50 -10.35
N GLU A 48 -11.66 -0.95 -10.56
CA GLU A 48 -11.89 0.05 -11.59
C GLU A 48 -11.15 1.36 -11.31
N GLN A 49 -11.10 1.81 -10.05
CA GLN A 49 -10.32 2.98 -9.66
C GLN A 49 -8.83 2.79 -9.94
N LEU A 50 -8.26 1.66 -9.52
CA LEU A 50 -6.85 1.35 -9.79
C LEU A 50 -6.58 1.26 -11.29
N ARG A 51 -7.47 0.63 -12.05
CA ARG A 51 -7.37 0.55 -13.52
C ARG A 51 -7.39 1.95 -14.14
N ALA A 52 -8.27 2.84 -13.67
CA ALA A 52 -8.37 4.22 -14.15
C ALA A 52 -7.13 5.05 -13.80
N LEU A 53 -6.47 4.75 -12.67
CA LEU A 53 -5.20 5.36 -12.28
C LEU A 53 -3.99 4.80 -13.04
N GLY A 54 -4.19 3.79 -13.90
CA GLY A 54 -3.14 3.19 -14.72
C GLY A 54 -2.46 1.98 -14.07
N ALA A 55 -3.09 1.33 -13.09
CA ALA A 55 -2.55 0.11 -12.50
C ALA A 55 -2.47 -1.00 -13.56
N THR A 56 -1.27 -1.54 -13.74
CA THR A 56 -0.95 -2.61 -14.68
C THR A 56 -0.97 -3.99 -14.01
N ARG A 57 -0.77 -4.05 -12.69
CA ARG A 57 -0.66 -5.31 -11.93
C ARG A 57 -1.97 -5.71 -11.25
N LEU A 58 -3.06 -5.66 -12.01
CA LEU A 58 -4.39 -6.04 -11.55
C LEU A 58 -4.74 -7.46 -12.02
N HIS A 59 -5.09 -8.33 -11.08
CA HIS A 59 -5.60 -9.65 -11.38
C HIS A 59 -7.13 -9.65 -11.35
N LEU A 60 -7.73 -9.84 -12.52
CA LEU A 60 -9.16 -9.99 -12.68
C LEU A 60 -9.55 -11.47 -12.48
N SER A 61 -10.29 -11.76 -11.42
CA SER A 61 -10.95 -13.06 -11.25
C SER A 61 -12.39 -13.00 -11.76
N LEU A 62 -12.82 -14.01 -12.53
CA LEU A 62 -14.19 -14.13 -13.07
C LEU A 62 -15.14 -14.86 -12.10
N THR A 63 -14.60 -15.60 -11.13
CA THR A 63 -15.35 -16.48 -10.22
C THR A 63 -14.99 -16.25 -8.75
N GLY A 64 -14.12 -15.28 -8.46
CA GLY A 64 -13.62 -14.97 -7.11
C GLY A 64 -13.30 -13.50 -6.93
N GLN A 65 -12.64 -13.16 -5.82
CA GLN A 65 -12.24 -11.78 -5.52
C GLN A 65 -11.15 -11.30 -6.49
N HIS A 66 -11.31 -10.09 -7.03
CA HIS A 66 -10.26 -9.40 -7.78
C HIS A 66 -9.07 -9.14 -6.85
N ARG A 67 -7.86 -9.07 -7.39
CA ARG A 67 -6.66 -8.87 -6.56
C ARG A 67 -5.74 -7.82 -7.18
N LEU A 68 -5.19 -6.97 -6.32
CA LEU A 68 -4.02 -6.17 -6.64
C LEU A 68 -2.78 -7.02 -6.39
N ILE A 69 -1.93 -7.19 -7.40
CA ILE A 69 -0.64 -7.85 -7.25
C ILE A 69 0.42 -6.77 -7.01
N ILE A 70 1.09 -6.88 -5.88
CA ILE A 70 2.13 -5.95 -5.42
C ILE A 70 3.47 -6.69 -5.27
N GLU A 71 3.60 -7.88 -5.85
CA GLU A 71 4.89 -8.59 -5.92
C GLU A 71 5.95 -7.68 -6.55
N ASN A 72 7.05 -7.48 -5.82
CA ASN A 72 8.12 -6.50 -6.10
C ASN A 72 7.78 -5.02 -5.85
N GLY A 73 6.77 -4.74 -5.02
CA GLY A 73 6.39 -3.40 -4.59
C GLY A 73 5.29 -2.77 -5.45
N CYS A 74 4.66 -1.73 -4.88
CA CYS A 74 3.57 -1.02 -5.53
C CYS A 74 4.08 -0.22 -6.71
N GLU A 75 3.42 -0.35 -7.87
CA GLU A 75 3.79 0.36 -9.10
C GLU A 75 3.67 1.89 -8.99
N PHE A 76 2.81 2.37 -8.09
CA PHE A 76 2.68 3.78 -7.78
C PHE A 76 3.70 4.29 -6.76
N LEU A 77 4.59 3.43 -6.25
CA LEU A 77 5.61 3.82 -5.30
C LEU A 77 6.90 4.21 -6.04
N GLN A 78 7.19 5.50 -6.11
CA GLN A 78 8.39 6.05 -6.72
C GLN A 78 9.27 6.68 -5.65
N ALA A 79 10.53 6.21 -5.53
CA ALA A 79 11.50 6.71 -4.55
C ALA A 79 10.98 6.78 -3.10
N GLY A 80 10.14 5.81 -2.69
CA GLY A 80 9.57 5.78 -1.33
C GLY A 80 8.27 6.54 -1.15
N HIS A 81 7.78 7.21 -2.20
CA HIS A 81 6.57 8.03 -2.15
C HIS A 81 5.49 7.48 -3.09
N CYS A 82 4.24 7.50 -2.63
CA CYS A 82 3.09 7.13 -3.45
C CYS A 82 2.71 8.29 -4.38
N THR A 83 2.80 8.10 -5.70
CA THR A 83 2.50 9.14 -6.70
C THR A 83 1.01 9.45 -6.80
N ILE A 84 0.15 8.48 -6.49
CA ILE A 84 -1.31 8.62 -6.48
C ILE A 84 -1.85 9.00 -5.09
N TYR A 85 -1.02 9.54 -4.19
CA TYR A 85 -1.39 9.76 -2.79
C TYR A 85 -2.74 10.46 -2.59
N GLN A 86 -2.97 11.53 -3.36
CA GLN A 86 -4.20 12.34 -3.34
C GLN A 86 -5.40 11.64 -3.97
N TYR A 87 -5.16 10.61 -4.79
CA TYR A 87 -6.17 9.81 -5.48
C TYR A 87 -6.22 8.38 -4.93
N ARG A 88 -5.72 8.15 -3.70
CA ARG A 88 -5.64 6.81 -3.12
C ARG A 88 -7.03 6.19 -3.02
N PRO A 89 -7.26 5.04 -3.67
CA PRO A 89 -8.49 4.27 -3.50
C PRO A 89 -8.55 3.69 -2.08
N ASP A 90 -9.74 3.24 -1.66
CA ASP A 90 -9.96 2.73 -0.30
C ASP A 90 -9.03 1.57 0.06
N VAL A 91 -8.73 0.68 -0.90
CA VAL A 91 -7.72 -0.36 -0.71
C VAL A 91 -6.36 0.20 -0.29
N CYS A 92 -5.91 1.31 -0.88
CA CYS A 92 -4.64 1.93 -0.53
C CYS A 92 -4.68 2.57 0.87
N ARG A 93 -5.86 3.03 1.32
CA ARG A 93 -6.09 3.60 2.64
C ARG A 93 -6.15 2.54 3.75
N ARG A 94 -6.32 1.26 3.39
CA ARG A 94 -6.19 0.14 4.34
C ARG A 94 -4.74 -0.14 4.72
N PHE A 95 -3.78 0.27 3.90
CA PHE A 95 -2.36 0.11 4.23
C PHE A 95 -1.93 1.14 5.26
N PHE A 96 -1.58 0.65 6.44
CA PHE A 96 -1.19 1.45 7.57
C PHE A 96 0.26 1.16 7.94
N CYS A 97 1.00 2.18 8.41
CA CYS A 97 2.36 1.99 8.91
C CYS A 97 2.35 1.97 10.44
N ARG A 98 2.77 0.86 11.04
CA ARG A 98 3.02 0.76 12.48
C ARG A 98 4.51 0.97 12.78
N ASP A 99 4.79 1.59 13.93
CA ASP A 99 6.14 1.82 14.45
C ASP A 99 6.65 0.65 15.31
#